data_AF-A0A0G1A0H5-F1
#
_entry.id   AF-A0A0G1A0H5-F1
#
_cell.length_a   1.000
_cell.length_b   1.000
_cell.length_c   1.000
_cell.angle_alpha   90.00
_cell.angle_beta   90.00
_cell.angle_gamma   90.00
#
_symmetry.space_group_name_H-M   'P 1'
#
loop_
_entity.id
_entity.type
_entity.pdbx_description
1 polymer ?
#
loop_
_entity_poly.entity_id
_entity_poly.type
_entity_poly.pdbx_seq_one_letter_code
_entity_poly.pdbx_strand_id
1 'polypeptide(L)'
;MKINGEFTRVVFAAMSKRNFFLREHIVKFVLQKGYTPSCAFMMYSYFLLDTVDRQSLISANNALITRSDELWVFGEISDGVTEEVKLARSLNLPVKYFDICIDPACDFVEINEKDIVVENVI
;
A
#
# COMPACT_ATOMS: atom_id res chain seq x y z
N MET A 1 6.07 -22.21 -3.36
CA MET A 1 7.18 -21.39 -3.89
C MET A 1 8.12 -21.09 -2.74
N LYS A 2 9.39 -21.50 -2.79
CA LYS A 2 10.38 -21.15 -1.76
C LYS A 2 10.94 -19.77 -2.09
N ILE A 3 10.66 -18.78 -1.24
CA ILE A 3 11.19 -17.42 -1.39
C ILE A 3 12.56 -17.43 -0.72
N ASN A 4 13.63 -17.58 -1.50
CA ASN A 4 15.02 -17.60 -1.02
C ASN A 4 15.61 -16.19 -1.11
N GLY A 5 15.09 -15.25 -0.33
CA GLY A 5 15.62 -13.89 -0.22
C GLY A 5 15.63 -13.43 1.23
N GLU A 6 16.65 -12.67 1.63
CA GLU A 6 16.61 -11.95 2.89
C GLU A 6 15.62 -10.80 2.73
N PHE A 7 14.50 -10.81 3.47
CA PHE A 7 13.42 -9.81 3.42
C PHE A 7 13.86 -8.48 4.06
N THR A 8 14.98 -7.92 3.61
CA THR A 8 15.69 -6.79 4.24
C THR A 8 15.03 -5.44 4.02
N ARG A 9 14.24 -5.30 2.94
CA ARG A 9 13.55 -4.05 2.60
C ARG A 9 12.06 -4.12 2.93
N VAL A 10 11.58 -3.11 3.63
CA VAL A 10 10.18 -2.93 4.02
C VAL A 10 9.45 -2.09 2.97
N VAL A 11 8.34 -2.62 2.48
CA VAL A 11 7.44 -1.94 1.54
C VAL A 11 6.18 -1.56 2.29
N PHE A 12 5.82 -0.28 2.25
CA PHE A 12 4.48 0.16 2.63
C PHE A 12 3.53 0.01 1.45
N ALA A 13 2.57 -0.91 1.54
CA ALA A 13 1.55 -1.14 0.53
C ALA A 13 0.33 -0.23 0.78
N ALA A 14 0.27 0.86 0.02
CA ALA A 14 -0.79 1.84 0.02
C ALA A 14 -1.91 1.41 -0.95
N MET A 15 -3.16 1.52 -0.51
CA MET A 15 -4.33 1.22 -1.35
C MET A 15 -5.55 1.99 -0.83
N SER A 16 -6.50 2.27 -1.71
CA SER A 16 -7.80 2.80 -1.28
C SER A 16 -8.56 1.81 -0.40
N LYS A 17 -9.43 2.32 0.48
CA LYS A 17 -10.43 1.52 1.19
C LYS A 17 -11.35 0.74 0.23
N ARG A 18 -11.58 1.23 -1.00
CA ARG A 18 -12.33 0.52 -2.03
C ARG A 18 -11.66 -0.81 -2.39
N ASN A 19 -10.33 -0.86 -2.30
CA ASN A 19 -9.50 -2.02 -2.63
C ASN A 19 -9.16 -2.88 -1.40
N PHE A 20 -9.79 -2.64 -0.24
CA PHE A 20 -9.54 -3.39 1.00
C PHE A 20 -9.61 -4.91 0.84
N PHE A 21 -10.50 -5.39 -0.03
CA PHE A 21 -10.69 -6.81 -0.29
C PHE A 21 -9.46 -7.47 -0.96
N LEU A 22 -8.57 -6.68 -1.60
CA LEU A 22 -7.35 -7.16 -2.24
C LEU A 22 -6.14 -7.23 -1.30
N ARG A 23 -6.24 -6.76 -0.05
CA ARG A 23 -5.10 -6.60 0.88
C ARG A 23 -4.21 -7.84 1.00
N GLU A 24 -4.81 -9.04 1.06
CA GLU A 24 -4.07 -10.31 1.17
C GLU A 24 -3.34 -10.67 -0.12
N HIS A 25 -3.95 -10.39 -1.28
CA HIS A 25 -3.31 -10.57 -2.58
C HIS A 25 -2.13 -9.61 -2.76
N ILE A 26 -2.28 -8.36 -2.33
CA ILE A 26 -1.23 -7.35 -2.37
C ILE A 26 -0.05 -7.75 -1.49
N VAL A 27 -0.31 -8.16 -0.24
CA VAL A 27 0.73 -8.65 0.69
C VAL A 27 1.44 -9.87 0.13
N LYS A 28 0.69 -10.83 -0.43
CA LYS A 28 1.27 -12.01 -1.10
C LYS A 28 2.19 -11.60 -2.24
N PHE A 29 1.78 -10.64 -3.08
CA PHE A 29 2.59 -10.16 -4.19
C PHE A 29 3.91 -9.54 -3.71
N VAL A 30 3.87 -8.67 -2.69
CA VAL A 30 5.07 -8.06 -2.11
C VAL A 30 6.02 -9.13 -1.55
N LEU A 31 5.50 -10.15 -0.86
CA LEU A 31 6.29 -11.29 -0.38
C LEU A 31 6.92 -12.07 -1.55
N GLN A 32 6.16 -12.34 -2.61
CA GLN A 32 6.67 -13.04 -3.80
C GLN A 32 7.78 -12.24 -4.52
N LYS A 33 7.80 -10.92 -4.38
CA LYS A 33 8.88 -10.05 -4.86
C LYS A 33 10.09 -10.01 -3.92
N GLY A 34 10.02 -10.64 -2.75
CA GLY A 34 11.14 -10.74 -1.79
C GLY A 34 11.26 -9.58 -0.80
N TYR A 35 10.17 -8.84 -0.55
CA TYR A 35 10.15 -7.69 0.36
C TYR A 35 9.29 -7.97 1.60
N THR A 36 9.58 -7.28 2.71
CA THR A 36 8.73 -7.31 3.91
C THR A 36 7.55 -6.35 3.73
N PRO A 37 6.29 -6.82 3.65
CA PRO A 37 5.15 -5.93 3.50
C PRO A 37 4.72 -5.30 4.83
N SER A 38 4.31 -4.04 4.78
CA SER A 38 3.47 -3.38 5.77
C SER A 38 2.25 -2.77 5.06
N CYS A 39 1.10 -2.77 5.71
CA CYS A 39 -0.15 -2.30 5.12
C CYS A 39 -1.11 -1.85 6.22
N ALA A 40 -1.69 -0.65 6.09
CA ALA A 40 -2.68 -0.13 7.05
C ALA A 40 -3.79 -1.14 7.34
N PHE A 41 -4.32 -1.79 6.29
CA PHE A 41 -5.44 -2.72 6.38
C PHE A 41 -5.09 -4.09 6.96
N MET A 42 -3.81 -4.43 7.03
CA MET A 42 -3.34 -5.61 7.77
C MET A 42 -3.06 -5.29 9.23
N MET A 43 -2.53 -4.08 9.50
CA MET A 43 -2.17 -3.64 10.84
C MET A 43 -3.40 -3.23 11.68
N TYR A 44 -4.39 -2.62 11.04
CA TYR A 44 -5.53 -2.00 11.70
C TYR A 44 -6.88 -2.54 11.21
N SER A 45 -6.90 -3.68 10.49
CA SER A 45 -8.11 -4.24 9.86
C SER A 45 -8.85 -3.18 9.02
N TYR A 46 -10.16 -3.29 8.86
CA TYR A 46 -10.98 -2.21 8.31
C TYR A 46 -11.15 -1.10 9.35
N PHE A 47 -10.10 -0.27 9.45
CA PHE A 47 -9.95 0.87 10.37
C PHE A 47 -10.57 0.63 11.76
N LEU A 48 -10.14 -0.49 12.34
CA LEU A 48 -10.37 -0.95 13.71
C LEU A 48 -11.75 -0.66 14.31
N LEU A 49 -12.79 -0.92 13.52
CA LEU A 49 -14.21 -0.94 13.93
C LEU A 49 -14.70 0.34 14.62
N ASP A 50 -14.12 1.49 14.26
CA ASP A 50 -14.44 2.81 14.84
C ASP A 50 -14.23 2.91 16.36
N THR A 51 -13.46 1.99 16.94
CA THR A 51 -13.13 1.99 18.38
C THR A 51 -11.94 2.89 18.73
N VAL A 52 -11.21 3.35 17.72
CA VAL A 52 -10.04 4.22 17.84
C VAL A 52 -10.23 5.41 16.93
N ASP A 53 -9.83 6.58 17.42
CA ASP A 53 -9.90 7.82 16.64
C ASP A 53 -9.10 7.72 15.32
N ARG A 54 -9.68 8.26 14.25
CA ARG A 54 -9.12 8.17 12.91
C ARG A 54 -7.78 8.89 12.79
N GLN A 55 -7.57 10.00 13.50
CA GLN A 55 -6.31 10.73 13.46
C GLN A 55 -5.18 9.91 14.09
N SER A 56 -5.49 9.14 15.13
CA SER A 56 -4.52 8.22 15.76
C SER A 56 -4.06 7.13 14.78
N LEU A 57 -5.00 6.55 14.02
CA LEU A 57 -4.66 5.57 12.98
C LEU A 57 -3.81 6.18 11.85
N ILE A 58 -4.13 7.41 11.41
CA ILE A 58 -3.34 8.14 10.40
C ILE A 58 -1.91 8.37 10.92
N SER A 59 -1.75 8.85 12.15
CA SER A 59 -0.43 9.08 12.75
C SER A 59 0.38 7.79 12.89
N ALA A 60 -0.26 6.69 13.30
CA ALA A 60 0.39 5.38 13.37
C ALA A 60 0.79 4.86 11.98
N ASN A 61 -0.03 5.12 10.96
CA ASN A 61 0.26 4.75 9.57
C ASN A 61 1.43 5.55 8.99
N ASN A 62 1.48 6.87 9.23
CA ASN A 62 2.63 7.72 8.87
C ASN A 62 3.93 7.21 9.52
N ALA A 63 3.86 6.75 10.77
CA ALA A 63 4.99 6.16 11.46
C ALA A 63 5.48 4.85 10.80
N LEU A 64 4.60 4.06 10.18
CA LEU A 64 5.01 2.89 9.38
C LEU A 64 5.68 3.31 8.08
N ILE A 65 5.15 4.32 7.38
CA ILE A 65 5.75 4.86 6.15
C ILE A 65 7.16 5.38 6.44
N THR A 66 7.37 6.13 7.55
CA THR A 66 8.70 6.64 7.93
C THR A 66 9.74 5.55 8.20
N ARG A 67 9.32 4.32 8.47
CA ARG A 67 10.18 3.16 8.74
C ARG A 67 10.29 2.21 7.54
N SER A 68 9.63 2.55 6.44
CA SER A 68 9.64 1.74 5.22
C SER A 68 10.74 2.21 4.28
N ASP A 69 11.25 1.30 3.48
CA ASP A 69 12.27 1.57 2.47
C ASP A 69 11.65 2.01 1.13
N GLU A 70 10.42 1.58 0.83
CA GLU A 70 9.66 1.95 -0.37
C GLU A 70 8.16 2.08 -0.05
N LEU A 71 7.43 2.88 -0.86
CA LEU A 71 5.97 2.95 -0.84
C LEU A 71 5.40 2.47 -2.18
N TRP A 72 4.52 1.47 -2.15
CA TRP A 72 3.90 0.90 -3.36
C TRP A 72 2.40 1.13 -3.32
N VAL A 73 1.87 1.79 -4.35
CA VAL A 73 0.46 2.12 -4.50
C VAL A 73 -0.24 1.08 -5.39
N PHE A 74 -1.38 0.59 -4.95
CA PHE A 74 -2.19 -0.40 -5.69
C PHE A 74 -3.57 0.15 -6.05
N GLY A 75 -3.78 0.36 -7.34
CA GLY A 75 -5.03 0.83 -7.93
C GLY A 75 -5.20 2.34 -7.87
N GLU A 76 -6.46 2.79 -7.81
CA GLU A 76 -6.80 4.22 -7.79
C GLU A 76 -6.24 4.94 -6.54
N ILE A 77 -5.80 6.18 -6.72
CA ILE A 77 -5.32 7.03 -5.63
C ILE A 77 -6.49 7.73 -4.95
N SER A 78 -6.71 7.39 -3.68
CA SER A 78 -7.60 8.12 -2.77
C SER A 78 -6.91 9.33 -2.15
N ASP A 79 -7.68 10.20 -1.49
CA ASP A 79 -7.12 11.32 -0.71
C ASP A 79 -6.13 10.84 0.36
N GLY A 80 -6.45 9.73 1.04
CA GLY A 80 -5.56 9.15 2.05
C GLY A 80 -4.23 8.70 1.44
N VAL A 81 -4.29 7.99 0.32
CA VAL A 81 -3.10 7.53 -0.42
C VAL A 81 -2.30 8.71 -0.97
N THR A 82 -2.97 9.80 -1.37
CA THR A 82 -2.30 11.04 -1.80
C THR A 82 -1.40 11.61 -0.70
N GLU A 83 -1.90 11.66 0.55
CA GLU A 83 -1.11 12.13 1.69
C GLU A 83 0.04 11.18 2.04
N GLU A 84 -0.18 9.87 1.92
CA GLU A 84 0.87 8.85 2.10
C GLU A 84 2.00 9.02 1.06
N VAL A 85 1.64 9.22 -0.21
CA VAL A 85 2.60 9.48 -1.30
C VAL A 85 3.37 10.77 -1.06
N LYS A 86 2.69 11.86 -0.65
CA LYS A 86 3.36 13.13 -0.29
C LYS A 86 4.39 12.93 0.82
N LEU A 87 4.03 12.18 1.87
CA LEU A 87 4.94 11.85 2.95
C LEU A 87 6.14 11.04 2.45
N ALA A 88 5.92 9.97 1.68
CA ALA A 88 6.99 9.16 1.11
C ALA A 88 7.94 9.99 0.24
N ARG A 89 7.42 10.88 -0.61
CA ARG A 89 8.23 11.79 -1.43
C ARG A 89 9.05 12.76 -0.58
N SER A 90 8.49 13.31 0.50
CA SER A 90 9.22 14.19 1.41
C SER A 90 10.40 13.49 2.11
N LEU A 91 10.31 12.16 2.26
CA LEU A 91 11.33 11.30 2.84
C LEU A 91 12.29 10.71 1.78
N ASN A 92 12.13 11.08 0.50
CA ASN A 92 12.87 10.52 -0.64
C ASN A 92 12.71 8.99 -0.79
N LEU A 93 11.60 8.42 -0.32
CA LEU A 93 11.32 7.01 -0.54
C LEU A 93 10.96 6.77 -2.03
N PRO A 94 11.45 5.69 -2.64
CA PRO A 94 10.95 5.23 -3.93
C PRO A 94 9.44 4.96 -3.85
N VAL A 95 8.70 5.52 -4.81
CA VAL A 95 7.26 5.28 -4.96
C VAL A 95 7.03 4.51 -6.25
N LYS A 96 6.33 3.37 -6.16
CA LYS A 96 5.92 2.55 -7.30
C LYS A 96 4.41 2.45 -7.37
N TYR A 97 3.88 2.28 -8.57
CA TYR A 97 2.45 2.24 -8.83
C TYR A 97 2.10 0.97 -9.57
N PHE A 98 1.01 0.34 -9.15
CA PHE A 98 0.54 -0.92 -9.69
C PHE A 98 -0.93 -0.82 -10.04
N ASP A 99 -1.28 -1.26 -11.24
CA ASP A 99 -2.68 -1.47 -11.61
C ASP A 99 -3.22 -2.73 -10.91
N ILE A 100 -4.49 -2.71 -10.56
CA ILE A 100 -5.15 -3.81 -9.84
C ILE A 100 -5.83 -4.76 -10.81
N CYS A 101 -5.78 -6.03 -10.46
CA CYS A 101 -6.50 -7.08 -11.16
C CYS A 101 -7.37 -7.83 -10.16
N ILE A 102 -8.68 -7.86 -10.42
CA ILE A 102 -9.65 -8.53 -9.54
C ILE A 102 -9.63 -10.05 -9.77
N ASP A 103 -9.18 -10.50 -10.94
CA ASP A 103 -9.03 -11.91 -11.25
C ASP A 103 -7.86 -12.53 -10.43
N PRO A 104 -8.09 -13.55 -9.59
CA PRO A 104 -7.04 -14.21 -8.82
C PRO A 104 -5.92 -14.85 -9.65
N ALA A 105 -6.14 -15.09 -10.94
CA ALA A 105 -5.14 -15.62 -11.86
C ALA A 105 -4.16 -14.55 -12.38
N CYS A 106 -4.42 -13.28 -12.08
CA CYS A 106 -3.70 -12.14 -12.60
C CYS A 106 -2.74 -11.56 -11.55
N ASP A 107 -1.54 -11.18 -12.00
CA ASP A 107 -0.56 -10.48 -11.17
C ASP A 107 -0.73 -8.96 -11.29
N PHE A 108 -0.29 -8.22 -10.27
CA PHE A 108 -0.24 -6.76 -10.32
C PHE A 108 0.82 -6.28 -11.32
N VAL A 109 0.46 -5.32 -12.16
CA VAL A 109 1.31 -4.77 -13.21
C VAL A 109 1.81 -3.40 -12.80
N GLU A 110 3.12 -3.19 -12.79
CA GLU A 110 3.72 -1.88 -12.51
C GLU A 110 3.41 -0.92 -13.68
N ILE A 111 2.94 0.28 -13.34
CA ILE A 111 2.53 1.32 -14.29
C ILE A 111 3.31 2.62 -14.04
N ASN A 112 3.32 3.52 -15.03
CA ASN A 112 3.91 4.84 -14.84
C ASN A 112 2.98 5.74 -14.05
N GLU A 113 3.56 6.71 -13.34
CA GLU A 113 2.81 7.67 -12.54
C GLU A 113 1.77 8.47 -13.34
N LYS A 114 2.08 8.78 -14.61
CA LYS A 114 1.16 9.45 -15.54
C LYS A 114 -0.11 8.65 -15.89
N ASP A 115 -0.08 7.34 -15.69
CA ASP A 115 -1.15 6.42 -16.08
C ASP A 115 -2.09 6.14 -14.88
N ILE A 116 -1.84 6.76 -13.72
CA ILE A 116 -2.64 6.55 -12.51
C ILE A 116 -3.99 7.26 -12.61
N VAL A 117 -5.02 6.54 -12.16
CA VAL A 117 -6.36 7.08 -11.97
C VAL A 117 -6.49 7.59 -10.52
N VAL A 118 -6.98 8.82 -10.37
CA VAL A 118 -7.37 9.38 -9.07
C VAL A 118 -8.83 9.03 -8.81
N GLU A 119 -9.16 8.61 -7.59
CA GLU A 119 -10.53 8.33 -7.22
C GLU A 119 -11.40 9.58 -7.37
N ASN A 120 -12.48 9.49 -8.16
CA ASN A 120 -13.48 10.55 -8.17
C ASN A 120 -14.24 10.55 -6.84
N VAL A 121 -14.22 11.69 -6.15
CA VAL A 121 -15.09 11.97 -5.01
C VAL A 121 -16.50 12.17 -5.56
N ILE A 122 -17.38 11.20 -5.35
CA ILE A 122 -18.83 11.32 -5.57
C ILE A 122 -19.46 11.78 -4.27
#